data_AF-A0A0K1K1E1-F1
#
_entry.id   AF-A0A0K1K1E1-F1
#
_cell.length_a   1.000
_cell.length_b   1.000
_cell.length_c   1.000
_cell.angle_alpha   90.00
_cell.angle_beta   90.00
_cell.angle_gamma   90.00
#
_symmetry.space_group_name_H-M   'P 1'
#
loop_
_entity.id
_entity.type
_entity.pdbx_description
1 polymer ?
#
loop_
_entity_poly.entity_id
_entity_poly.type
_entity_poly.pdbx_seq_one_letter_code
_entity_poly.pdbx_strand_id
1 'polypeptide(L)'
;MSCITDVARAAPLLALYEQARLSPEAVADQELLEQIEKTYWPTNAFSAVQQIFCIIAPACLLRPYLTRELLRAPIEAIIACGVEDSAAVIQVGTYLLMDKEPYVSPDEHGIAWLQNVLPTLGALADDVFADVLRECHE
;
A
#
# COMPACT_ATOMS: atom_id res chain seq x y z
N MET A 1 17.05 -7.52 7.60
CA MET A 1 15.93 -7.52 6.63
C MET A 1 16.03 -6.30 5.77
N SER A 2 15.53 -6.38 4.54
CA SER A 2 15.56 -5.27 3.59
C SER A 2 14.39 -4.34 3.84
N CYS A 3 14.69 -3.05 4.02
CA CYS A 3 13.70 -1.99 3.90
C CYS A 3 13.23 -1.93 2.44
N ILE A 4 12.03 -1.39 2.18
CA ILE A 4 11.58 -1.12 0.80
C ILE A 4 12.59 -0.28 0.02
N THR A 5 13.37 0.56 0.72
CA THR A 5 14.47 1.36 0.14
C THR A 5 15.64 0.53 -0.38
N ASP A 6 15.83 -0.69 0.13
CA ASP A 6 16.91 -1.60 -0.28
C ASP A 6 16.50 -2.50 -1.47
N VAL A 7 15.23 -2.43 -1.87
CA VAL A 7 14.70 -3.24 -2.97
C VAL A 7 15.03 -2.57 -4.30
N ALA A 8 15.96 -3.16 -5.07
CA ALA A 8 16.46 -2.57 -6.31
C ALA A 8 15.36 -2.19 -7.32
N ARG A 9 14.29 -3.00 -7.41
CA ARG A 9 13.15 -2.71 -8.30
C ARG A 9 12.22 -1.59 -7.80
N ALA A 10 12.31 -1.21 -6.52
CA ALA A 10 11.58 -0.08 -5.97
C ALA A 10 12.30 1.26 -6.23
N ALA A 11 13.59 1.24 -6.62
CA ALA A 11 14.37 2.45 -6.84
C ALA A 11 13.72 3.49 -7.78
N PRO A 12 13.11 3.11 -8.92
CA PRO A 12 12.41 4.08 -9.77
C PRO A 12 11.22 4.74 -9.07
N LEU A 13 10.44 3.97 -8.31
CA LEU A 13 9.30 4.48 -7.55
C LEU A 13 9.74 5.42 -6.42
N LEU A 14 10.81 5.06 -5.70
CA LEU A 14 11.38 5.88 -4.65
C LEU A 14 11.87 7.23 -5.20
N ALA A 15 12.47 7.24 -6.40
CA ALA A 15 12.86 8.49 -7.07
C ALA A 15 11.64 9.38 -7.39
N LEU A 16 10.52 8.79 -7.83
CA LEU A 16 9.27 9.54 -8.03
C LEU A 16 8.72 10.08 -6.71
N TYR A 17 8.78 9.32 -5.62
CA TYR A 17 8.38 9.81 -4.30
C TYR A 17 9.20 11.01 -3.86
N GLU A 18 10.53 10.96 -4.00
CA GLU A 18 11.39 12.11 -3.69
C GLU A 18 11.06 13.33 -4.57
N GLN A 19 10.87 13.12 -5.88
CA GLN A 19 10.52 14.20 -6.79
C GLN A 19 9.15 14.82 -6.44
N ALA A 20 8.15 14.00 -6.16
CA ALA A 20 6.81 14.44 -5.77
C ALA A 20 6.78 15.15 -4.40
N ARG A 21 7.73 14.85 -3.49
CA ARG A 21 7.90 15.60 -2.23
C ARG A 21 8.46 16.99 -2.47
N LEU A 22 9.46 17.11 -3.34
CA LEU A 22 10.13 18.37 -3.65
C LEU A 22 9.25 19.29 -4.51
N SER A 23 8.54 18.71 -5.48
CA SER A 23 7.64 19.43 -6.38
C SER A 23 6.45 18.53 -6.73
N PRO A 24 5.32 18.65 -6.00
CA PRO A 24 4.16 17.79 -6.21
C PRO A 24 3.67 17.77 -7.66
N GLU A 25 3.67 18.91 -8.37
CA GLU A 25 3.19 18.97 -9.75
C GLU A 25 4.18 18.41 -10.79
N ALA A 26 5.41 18.06 -10.38
CA ALA A 26 6.42 17.54 -11.29
C ALA A 26 6.26 16.05 -11.61
N VAL A 27 5.39 15.33 -10.88
CA VAL A 27 5.08 13.92 -11.12
C VAL A 27 3.58 13.79 -11.33
N ALA A 28 3.20 13.33 -12.52
CA ALA A 28 1.80 13.10 -12.84
C ALA A 28 1.27 11.89 -12.06
N ASP A 29 0.00 11.94 -11.67
CA ASP A 29 -0.63 10.84 -10.92
C ASP A 29 -0.59 9.52 -11.70
N GLN A 30 -0.83 9.58 -13.01
CA GLN A 30 -0.77 8.40 -13.88
C GLN A 30 0.63 7.78 -13.90
N GLU A 31 1.69 8.58 -13.95
CA GLU A 31 3.07 8.10 -13.90
C GLU A 31 3.37 7.41 -12.57
N LEU A 32 2.89 7.98 -11.47
CA LEU A 32 3.03 7.41 -10.13
C LEU A 32 2.32 6.05 -10.03
N LEU A 33 1.07 5.97 -10.47
CA LEU A 33 0.25 4.76 -10.45
C LEU A 33 0.87 3.63 -11.29
N GLU A 34 1.29 3.95 -12.52
CA GLU A 34 1.97 2.98 -13.38
C GLU A 34 3.27 2.46 -12.76
N GLN A 35 4.01 3.34 -12.07
CA GLN A 35 5.25 2.95 -11.45
C GLN A 35 5.02 2.11 -10.19
N ILE A 36 3.96 2.37 -9.42
CA ILE A 36 3.51 1.53 -8.30
C ILE A 36 3.23 0.11 -8.79
N GLU A 37 2.46 -0.03 -9.86
CA GLU A 37 2.11 -1.35 -10.43
C GLU A 37 3.36 -2.14 -10.85
N LYS A 38 4.31 -1.47 -11.53
CA LYS A 38 5.59 -2.07 -11.96
C LYS A 38 6.48 -2.49 -10.78
N THR A 39 6.31 -1.85 -9.62
CA THR A 39 7.11 -2.13 -8.44
C THR A 39 6.69 -3.42 -7.74
N TYR A 40 5.46 -3.90 -7.88
CA TYR A 40 5.02 -5.18 -7.31
C TYR A 40 5.88 -6.36 -7.79
N TRP A 41 6.02 -7.37 -6.93
CA TRP A 41 6.74 -8.60 -7.28
C TRP A 41 6.05 -9.86 -6.77
N PRO A 42 6.15 -10.99 -7.52
CA PRO A 42 5.51 -12.24 -7.13
C PRO A 42 5.97 -12.72 -5.76
N THR A 43 5.01 -13.06 -4.91
CA THR A 43 5.20 -13.66 -3.59
C THR A 43 3.92 -14.37 -3.15
N ASN A 44 3.88 -14.97 -1.96
CA ASN A 44 2.63 -15.54 -1.43
C ASN A 44 1.65 -14.42 -1.02
N ALA A 45 0.36 -14.75 -0.90
CA ALA A 45 -0.69 -13.76 -0.65
C ALA A 45 -0.44 -12.93 0.62
N PHE A 46 -0.02 -13.54 1.73
CA PHE A 46 0.25 -12.82 2.98
C PHE A 46 1.43 -11.84 2.86
N SER A 47 2.54 -12.29 2.27
CA SER A 47 3.70 -11.45 1.98
C SER A 47 3.39 -10.34 0.96
N ALA A 48 2.44 -10.59 0.04
CA ALA A 48 1.99 -9.59 -0.91
C ALA A 48 1.27 -8.44 -0.20
N VAL A 49 0.42 -8.72 0.80
CA VAL A 49 -0.25 -7.66 1.56
C VAL A 49 0.78 -6.71 2.20
N GLN A 50 1.80 -7.27 2.87
CA GLN A 50 2.88 -6.45 3.48
C GLN A 50 3.65 -5.64 2.44
N GLN A 51 4.03 -6.28 1.33
CA GLN A 51 4.69 -5.63 0.20
C GLN A 51 3.87 -4.45 -0.32
N ILE A 52 2.58 -4.67 -0.59
CA ILE A 52 1.70 -3.68 -1.19
C ILE A 52 1.55 -2.48 -0.24
N PHE A 53 1.34 -2.71 1.06
CA PHE A 53 1.29 -1.62 2.04
C PHE A 53 2.57 -0.79 2.06
N CYS A 54 3.75 -1.44 2.07
CA CYS A 54 5.03 -0.73 2.01
C CYS A 54 5.20 0.10 0.74
N ILE A 55 4.65 -0.36 -0.38
CA ILE A 55 4.71 0.33 -1.67
C ILE A 55 3.75 1.53 -1.69
N ILE A 56 2.47 1.34 -1.34
CA ILE A 56 1.44 2.38 -1.55
C ILE A 56 1.41 3.43 -0.45
N ALA A 57 1.92 3.13 0.74
CA ALA A 57 1.78 4.02 1.90
C ALA A 57 2.42 5.41 1.68
N PRO A 58 3.64 5.54 1.12
CA PRO A 58 4.18 6.85 0.76
C PRO A 58 3.35 7.57 -0.32
N ALA A 59 2.83 6.85 -1.32
CA ALA A 59 1.96 7.42 -2.34
C ALA A 59 0.67 8.00 -1.73
N CYS A 60 0.06 7.29 -0.78
CA CYS A 60 -1.14 7.76 -0.09
C CYS A 60 -0.90 9.01 0.77
N LEU A 61 0.31 9.21 1.31
CA LEU A 61 0.69 10.47 1.96
C LEU A 61 0.84 11.61 0.95
N LEU A 62 1.49 11.34 -0.18
CA LEU A 62 1.76 12.34 -1.21
C LEU A 62 0.51 12.73 -1.99
N ARG A 63 -0.45 11.81 -2.12
CA ARG A 63 -1.66 11.90 -2.92
C ARG A 63 -2.87 11.30 -2.19
N PRO A 64 -3.37 11.94 -1.11
CA PRO A 64 -4.48 11.39 -0.32
C PRO A 64 -5.75 11.12 -1.12
N TYR A 65 -5.97 11.85 -2.22
CA TYR A 65 -7.13 11.66 -3.10
C TYR A 65 -7.04 10.36 -3.93
N LEU A 66 -5.85 9.76 -4.08
CA LEU A 66 -5.66 8.46 -4.73
C LEU A 66 -5.82 7.26 -3.77
N THR A 67 -5.97 7.50 -2.47
CA THR A 67 -6.01 6.41 -1.47
C THR A 67 -7.12 5.40 -1.73
N ARG A 68 -8.28 5.81 -2.25
CA ARG A 68 -9.36 4.87 -2.61
C ARG A 68 -8.89 3.85 -3.65
N GLU A 69 -8.22 4.32 -4.70
CA GLU A 69 -7.71 3.47 -5.78
C GLU A 69 -6.57 2.59 -5.29
N LEU A 70 -5.63 3.16 -4.53
CA LEU A 70 -4.46 2.47 -4.01
C LEU A 70 -4.80 1.38 -2.99
N LEU A 71 -5.91 1.51 -2.25
CA LEU A 71 -6.38 0.50 -1.30
C LEU A 71 -6.92 -0.77 -1.97
N ARG A 72 -7.20 -0.75 -3.28
CA ARG A 72 -7.77 -1.92 -3.97
C ARG A 72 -6.80 -3.12 -3.96
N ALA A 73 -5.55 -2.90 -4.36
CA ALA A 73 -4.54 -3.96 -4.41
C ALA A 73 -4.30 -4.70 -3.07
N PRO A 74 -4.09 -4.03 -1.92
CA PRO A 74 -3.94 -4.76 -0.66
C PRO A 74 -5.23 -5.46 -0.24
N ILE A 75 -6.41 -4.92 -0.57
CA ILE A 75 -7.70 -5.56 -0.30
C ILE A 75 -7.88 -6.84 -1.12
N GLU A 76 -7.54 -6.81 -2.42
CA GLU A 76 -7.53 -8.00 -3.28
C GLU A 76 -6.63 -9.09 -2.69
N ALA A 77 -5.44 -8.73 -2.23
CA ALA A 77 -4.51 -9.66 -1.60
C ALA A 77 -5.03 -10.21 -0.25
N ILE A 78 -5.74 -9.39 0.54
CA ILE A 78 -6.40 -9.80 1.79
C ILE A 78 -7.53 -10.81 1.50
N ILE A 79 -8.38 -10.53 0.52
CA ILE A 79 -9.46 -11.43 0.10
C ILE A 79 -8.89 -12.75 -0.43
N ALA A 80 -7.80 -12.69 -1.21
CA ALA A 80 -7.09 -13.88 -1.68
C ALA A 80 -6.48 -14.73 -0.54
N CYS A 81 -6.30 -14.16 0.66
CA CYS A 81 -5.95 -14.91 1.87
C CYS A 81 -7.16 -15.59 2.56
N GLY A 82 -8.36 -15.48 1.98
CA GLY A 82 -9.62 -16.01 2.53
C GLY A 82 -10.25 -15.12 3.61
N VAL A 83 -9.92 -13.83 3.62
CA VAL A 83 -10.47 -12.87 4.59
C VAL A 83 -11.65 -12.13 3.96
N GLU A 84 -12.78 -12.10 4.67
CA GLU A 84 -14.05 -11.49 4.20
C GLU A 84 -14.48 -10.28 5.04
N ASP A 85 -13.61 -9.80 5.92
CA ASP A 85 -13.87 -8.66 6.83
C ASP A 85 -12.91 -7.51 6.52
N SER A 86 -13.48 -6.33 6.25
CA SER A 86 -12.76 -5.09 5.96
C SER A 86 -11.91 -4.60 7.15
N ALA A 87 -12.24 -5.00 8.38
CA ALA A 87 -11.42 -4.70 9.55
C ALA A 87 -9.98 -5.20 9.40
N ALA A 88 -9.76 -6.24 8.57
CA ALA A 88 -8.44 -6.78 8.29
C ALA A 88 -7.49 -5.78 7.61
N VAL A 89 -8.02 -4.81 6.84
CA VAL A 89 -7.19 -3.78 6.20
C VAL A 89 -6.39 -2.99 7.25
N ILE A 90 -7.08 -2.56 8.32
CA ILE A 90 -6.47 -1.82 9.42
C ILE A 90 -5.60 -2.74 10.29
N GLN A 91 -6.08 -3.96 10.57
CA GLN A 91 -5.35 -4.93 11.39
C GLN A 91 -4.01 -5.31 10.75
N VAL A 92 -3.97 -5.56 9.45
CA VAL A 92 -2.72 -5.94 8.77
C VAL A 92 -1.73 -4.79 8.72
N GLY A 93 -2.19 -3.57 8.42
CA GLY A 93 -1.30 -2.40 8.48
C GLY A 93 -0.76 -2.13 9.90
N THR A 94 -1.58 -2.37 10.93
CA THR A 94 -1.13 -2.31 12.33
C THR A 94 -0.14 -3.43 12.65
N TYR A 95 -0.39 -4.65 12.18
CA TYR A 95 0.51 -5.79 12.34
C TYR A 95 1.88 -5.51 11.71
N LEU A 96 1.90 -4.93 10.51
CA LEU A 96 3.14 -4.57 9.81
C LEU A 96 4.03 -3.61 10.63
N LEU A 97 3.45 -2.72 11.42
CA LEU A 97 4.19 -1.83 12.33
C LEU A 97 4.77 -2.54 13.56
N MET A 98 4.16 -3.64 13.97
CA MET A 98 4.56 -4.40 15.16
C MET A 98 5.45 -5.60 14.83
N ASP A 99 5.46 -6.03 13.57
CA ASP A 99 6.22 -7.17 13.10
C ASP A 99 7.72 -6.91 13.25
N LYS A 100 8.40 -7.80 13.98
CA LYS A 100 9.86 -7.72 14.15
C LYS A 100 10.59 -8.30 12.96
N GLU A 101 9.91 -9.11 12.14
CA GLU A 101 10.45 -9.77 10.97
C GLU A 101 9.55 -9.67 9.72
N PRO A 102 9.11 -8.47 9.30
CA PRO A 102 8.28 -8.34 8.10
C PRO A 102 9.03 -8.78 6.85
N TYR A 103 8.26 -9.26 5.87
CA TYR A 103 8.78 -9.66 4.56
C TYR A 103 9.55 -8.51 3.87
N VAL A 104 9.01 -7.30 3.98
CA VAL A 104 9.67 -6.05 3.60
C VAL A 104 9.23 -4.97 4.59
N SER A 105 10.19 -4.23 5.15
CA SER A 105 9.86 -3.16 6.10
C SER A 105 9.46 -1.87 5.36
N PRO A 106 8.46 -1.12 5.89
CA PRO A 106 8.13 0.20 5.36
C PRO A 106 9.28 1.18 5.61
N ASP A 107 9.40 2.19 4.74
CA ASP A 107 10.27 3.34 4.99
C ASP A 107 9.64 4.30 6.03
N GLU A 108 10.33 5.40 6.36
CA GLU A 108 9.84 6.35 7.37
C GLU A 108 8.48 6.97 7.01
N HIS A 109 8.21 7.15 5.72
CA HIS A 109 6.94 7.69 5.23
C HIS A 109 5.84 6.63 5.28
N GLY A 110 6.14 5.39 4.90
CA GLY A 110 5.24 4.27 5.05
C GLY A 110 4.84 4.08 6.51
N ILE A 111 5.79 4.15 7.43
CA ILE A 111 5.53 4.12 8.88
C ILE A 111 4.58 5.25 9.28
N ALA A 112 4.86 6.48 8.86
CA ALA A 112 4.03 7.64 9.19
C ALA A 112 2.58 7.48 8.71
N TRP A 113 2.37 6.96 7.50
CA TRP A 113 1.03 6.70 6.96
C TRP A 113 0.31 5.60 7.73
N LEU A 114 0.98 4.47 7.94
CA LEU A 114 0.42 3.32 8.66
C LEU A 114 0.03 3.68 10.09
N GLN A 115 0.82 4.53 10.76
CA GLN A 115 0.56 4.95 12.13
C GLN A 115 -0.55 6.00 12.25
N ASN A 116 -0.57 6.99 11.36
CA ASN A 116 -1.36 8.20 11.58
C ASN A 116 -2.57 8.33 10.64
N VAL A 117 -2.50 7.73 9.45
CA VAL A 117 -3.53 7.90 8.42
C VAL A 117 -4.38 6.65 8.32
N LEU A 118 -3.78 5.48 8.12
CA LEU A 118 -4.50 4.22 7.92
C LEU A 118 -5.59 3.98 8.99
N PRO A 119 -5.37 4.17 10.31
CA PRO A 119 -6.39 3.92 11.33
C PRO A 119 -7.65 4.80 11.19
N THR A 120 -7.55 5.92 10.47
CA THR A 120 -8.67 6.84 10.21
C THR A 120 -9.49 6.45 8.98
N LEU A 121 -9.03 5.49 8.18
CA LEU A 121 -9.63 5.13 6.89
C LEU A 121 -10.72 4.06 6.98
N GLY A 122 -11.19 3.69 8.17
CA GLY A 122 -12.13 2.56 8.37
C GLY A 122 -13.32 2.57 7.39
N ALA A 123 -14.07 3.67 7.33
CA ALA A 123 -15.21 3.78 6.42
C ALA A 123 -14.82 3.67 4.93
N LEU A 124 -13.68 4.25 4.54
CA LEU A 124 -13.18 4.13 3.17
C LEU A 124 -12.76 2.68 2.85
N ALA A 125 -12.11 2.01 3.80
CA ALA A 125 -11.71 0.63 3.67
C ALA A 125 -12.93 -0.30 3.54
N ASP A 126 -13.98 -0.07 4.34
CA ASP A 126 -15.25 -0.79 4.25
C ASP A 126 -15.87 -0.68 2.85
N ASP A 127 -15.97 0.55 2.33
CA ASP A 127 -16.54 0.81 1.01
C ASP A 127 -15.74 0.13 -0.11
N VAL A 128 -14.41 0.27 -0.09
CA VAL A 128 -13.55 -0.32 -1.13
C VAL A 128 -13.55 -1.84 -1.02
N PHE A 129 -13.55 -2.39 0.20
CA PHE A 129 -13.59 -3.83 0.42
C PHE A 129 -14.87 -4.45 -0.12
N ALA A 130 -16.02 -3.83 0.16
CA ALA A 130 -17.31 -4.28 -0.38
C ALA A 130 -17.36 -4.23 -1.92
N ASP A 131 -16.72 -3.23 -2.53
CA ASP A 131 -16.60 -3.14 -3.99
C ASP A 131 -15.73 -4.27 -4.56
N VAL A 132 -14.51 -4.46 -4.03
CA VAL A 132 -13.61 -5.52 -4.51
C VAL A 132 -14.20 -6.91 -4.29
N LEU A 133 -14.78 -7.18 -3.11
CA LEU A 133 -15.37 -8.49 -2.81
C LEU A 133 -16.52 -8.83 -3.76
N ARG A 134 -17.31 -7.83 -4.17
CA ARG A 134 -18.37 -8.01 -5.16
C ARG A 134 -17.80 -8.41 -6.51
N GLU A 135 -16.76 -7.70 -6.97
CA GLU A 135 -16.08 -7.99 -8.23
C GLU A 135 -15.40 -9.37 -8.23
N CYS A 136 -14.93 -9.86 -7.08
CA CYS A 136 -14.37 -11.22 -6.97
C CYS A 136 -15.43 -12.34 -7.06
N HIS A 137 -16.71 -12.02 -6.85
CA HIS A 137 -17.82 -12.99 -6.88
C HIS A 137 -18.62 -12.97 -8.19
N GLU A 138 -18.35 -12.03 -9.09
CA GLU A 138 -18.93 -11.92 -10.44
C GLU A 138 -18.11 -12.70 -11.48
#